data_AF-A0A7J8SFN7-F1
#
_entry.id   AF-A0A7J8SFN7-F1
#
_cell.length_a   1.000
_cell.length_b   1.000
_cell.length_c   1.000
_cell.angle_alpha   90.00
_cell.angle_beta   90.00
_cell.angle_gamma   90.00
#
_symmetry.space_group_name_H-M   'P 1'
#
loop_
_entity.id
_entity.type
_entity.pdbx_description
1 polymer ?
#
loop_
_entity_poly.entity_id
_entity_poly.type
_entity_poly.pdbx_seq_one_letter_code
_entity_poly.pdbx_strand_id
1 'polypeptide(L)' 'MRYFNVMILGPTQSPYEGGVFKLELFLPEEYPMTAPKVLNSPASLLNI' A
#
# COMPACT_ATOMS: atom_id res chain seq x y z
N MET A 1 -6.23 12.38 -11.72
CA MET A 1 -5.88 11.23 -10.81
C MET A 1 -4.87 11.64 -9.75
N ARG A 2 -5.01 11.18 -8.50
CA ARG A 2 -4.05 11.45 -7.40
C ARG A 2 -3.30 10.17 -7.00
N TYR A 3 -2.02 10.29 -6.67
CA TYR A 3 -1.14 9.18 -6.33
C TYR A 3 -0.53 9.36 -4.94
N PHE A 4 -0.47 8.29 -4.16
CA PHE A 4 0.16 8.26 -2.85
C PHE A 4 1.09 7.06 -2.70
N ASN A 5 2.26 7.30 -2.12
CA ASN A 5 3.10 6.26 -1.56
C ASN A 5 2.67 6.01 -0.11
N VAL A 6 2.28 4.78 0.20
CA VAL A 6 1.81 4.40 1.53
C VAL A 6 2.72 3.32 2.09
N MET A 7 3.01 3.42 3.39
CA MET A 7 3.75 2.41 4.12
C MET A 7 2.85 1.87 5.23
N ILE A 8 2.72 0.55 5.30
CA ILE A 8 1.96 -0.15 6.33
C ILE A 8 2.93 -0.98 7.16
N LEU A 9 2.87 -0.81 8.48
CA LEU A 9 3.56 -1.67 9.43
C LEU A 9 2.71 -2.90 9.69
N GLY A 10 3.33 -4.07 9.65
CA GLY A 10 2.65 -5.32 9.95
C GLY A 10 2.14 -5.34 11.40
N PRO A 11 0.90 -5.77 11.63
CA PRO A 11 0.31 -5.74 12.97
C PRO A 11 1.02 -6.70 13.91
N THR A 12 1.09 -6.32 15.19
CA THR A 12 1.62 -7.18 16.26
C THR A 12 0.78 -8.43 16.43
N GLN A 13 1.38 -9.52 16.88
CA GLN A 13 0.75 -10.83 17.07
C GLN A 13 0.19 -11.43 15.76
N SER A 14 0.78 -11.08 14.63
CA SER A 14 0.49 -11.69 13.32
C SER A 14 1.78 -12.20 12.68
N PRO A 15 1.71 -13.09 11.68
CA PRO A 15 2.90 -13.50 10.92
C PRO A 15 3.60 -12.35 10.19
N TYR A 16 2.96 -11.18 10.11
CA TYR A 16 3.47 -9.99 9.46
C TYR A 16 4.14 -9.02 10.44
N GLU A 17 4.14 -9.32 11.74
CA GLU A 17 4.77 -8.47 12.76
C GLU A 17 6.23 -8.16 12.41
N GLY A 18 6.62 -6.89 12.50
CA GLY A 18 7.94 -6.40 12.07
C GLY A 18 8.09 -6.20 10.55
N GLY A 19 7.12 -6.63 9.75
CA GLY A 19 7.08 -6.38 8.30
C GLY A 19 6.77 -4.92 7.95
N VAL A 20 7.37 -4.45 6.85
CA VAL A 20 7.11 -3.12 6.29
C VAL A 20 6.63 -3.28 4.85
N PHE A 21 5.37 -2.95 4.59
CA PHE A 21 4.73 -3.09 3.29
C PHE A 21 4.62 -1.74 2.61
N LYS A 22 5.28 -1.58 1.46
CA LYS A 22 5.16 -0.38 0.62
C LYS A 22 4.10 -0.61 -0.44
N LEU A 23 3.15 0.31 -0.52
CA LEU A 23 2.01 0.25 -1.41
C LEU A 23 1.90 1.53 -2.22
N GLU A 24 1.34 1.39 -3.41
CA GLU A 24 0.97 2.49 -4.27
C GLU A 24 -0.56 2.62 -4.31
N LEU A 25 -1.06 3.81 -4.00
CA LEU A 25 -2.48 4.12 -3.98
C LEU A 25 -2.80 5.11 -5.10
N PHE A 26 -3.74 4.72 -5.96
CA PHE A 26 -4.24 5.56 -7.04
C PHE A 26 -5.69 5.92 -6.76
N LEU A 27 -5.96 7.21 -6.54
CA LEU A 27 -7.32 7.72 -6.44
C LEU A 27 -7.83 8.17 -7.82
N PRO A 28 -8.96 7.61 -8.28
CA PRO A 28 -9.64 8.10 -9.47
C PRO A 28 -10.25 9.48 -9.23
N GLU A 29 -10.69 10.13 -10.30
CA GLU A 29 -11.27 11.47 -10.22
C GLU A 29 -12.66 11.46 -9.58
N GLU A 30 -13.41 10.37 -9.71
CA GLU A 30 -14.74 10.22 -9.09
C GLU A 30 -14.69 9.76 -7.63
N TYR A 31 -13.52 9.68 -6.99
CA TYR A 31 -13.45 9.36 -5.56
C TYR A 31 -14.23 10.40 -4.73
N PRO A 32 -15.13 10.00 -3.80
CA PRO A 32 -15.25 8.67 -3.18
C PRO A 32 -16.24 7.69 -3.84
N MET A 33 -16.90 8.07 -4.94
CA MET A 33 -17.88 7.22 -5.64
C MET A 33 -17.25 6.01 -6.32
N THR A 34 -15.99 6.14 -6.78
CA THR A 34 -15.18 5.03 -7.27
C THR A 34 -14.06 4.71 -6.27
N ALA A 35 -13.89 3.43 -5.95
CA ALA A 35 -12.87 2.98 -5.01
C ALA A 35 -11.43 3.24 -5.51
N PRO A 36 -10.45 3.42 -4.61
CA PRO A 36 -9.05 3.48 -4.98
C PRO A 36 -8.55 2.17 -5.59
N LYS A 37 -7.50 2.26 -6.42
CA LYS A 37 -6.68 1.11 -6.78
C LYS A 37 -5.44 1.06 -5.89
N VAL A 38 -5.17 -0.10 -5.30
CA VAL A 38 -3.99 -0.37 -4.46
C VAL A 38 -3.12 -1.40 -5.15
N LEU A 39 -1.81 -1.15 -5.21
CA LEU A 39 -0.81 -2.08 -5.73
C LEU A 39 0.32 -2.28 -4.73
N ASN A 40 0.91 -3.47 -4.72
CA ASN A 40 2.17 -3.69 -4.02
C ASN A 40 3.28 -2.94 -4.74
N SER A 41 4.06 -2.13 -4.02
CA SER A 41 5.19 -1.44 -4.64
C SER A 41 6.24 -2.49 -5.03
N PRO A 42 6.70 -2.53 -6.29
CA PRO A 42 7.70 -3.51 -6.74
C PRO A 42 9.04 -3.37 -5.99
N ALA A 43 9.31 -2.20 -5.40
CA ALA A 43 10.48 -1.96 -4.56
C ALA A 43 10.43 -2.66 -3.18
N SER A 44 9.29 -3.25 -2.79
CA SER A 44 9.16 -3.99 -1.53
C SER A 44 9.74 -5.41 -1.58
N LEU A 45 10.02 -5.93 -2.78
CA LEU A 45 10.64 -7.25 -2.99
C LEU A 45 12.18 -7.24 -2.92
N LEU A 46 12.80 -6.07 -2.72
CA LEU A 46 14.25 -5.89 -2.85
C LEU A 46 15.04 -6.05 -1.54
N ASN A 47 14.38 -6.43 -0.43
CA ASN A 47 14.99 -6.51 0.89
C ASN A 47 14.89 -7.92 1.53
N ILE A 48 14.87 -8.98 0.72
CA ILE A 48 15.03 -10.36 1.20
C ILE A 48 16.29 -10.96 0.57
#